data_AF-A0A5E4AVC1-F1
#
_entry.id   AF-A0A5E4AVC1-F1
#
_cell.length_a   1.000
_cell.length_b   1.000
_cell.length_c   1.000
_cell.angle_alpha   90.00
_cell.angle_beta   90.00
_cell.angle_gamma   90.00
#
_symmetry.space_group_name_H-M   'P 1'
#
loop_
_entity.id
_entity.type
_entity.pdbx_description
1 polymer ?
#
loop_
_entity_poly.entity_id
_entity_poly.type
_entity_poly.pdbx_seq_one_letter_code
_entity_poly.pdbx_strand_id
1 'polypeptide(L)'
;MLTPLQKRFRYHFRGNRQTNVISKPEWYLAQVLMWIGNHTQFLDEKIQPILDNAGSAVNARLEFSRGLIMLVLEKLASDIPCLLYDDNLFCHLVDEVLLFERELHNVHYYPSTFANCMHILSEETCFQRWLTVERKFALQKMDSMLSSEAVWVSQYKDITDVDEMKVPDCAETFMTLLLVITDRYKNLPTASRKLQFLELQKDLVDDFRIRLTQVMKEETRASLGFRYCAILNAVNYISTVLADWADNVFFLQLQQAALEVFAENNTLSKLQLGQLASMESSVFDDMINLLERLKHDMLTRQVDHVFREVKDAAKFYKKERWLSLPSQSEQAVMSLSSSACPLLLTLRDRLLQLEQQLCFSLFKIFWQMLVEKLDVYIYQEIILANHFNEGGAAQLQFDMTRNLFPLFSHYCKRPENYFKHVKEACIVLNLNIGSALLLKDVLQSASGQLTATAALNEVGIYKLAQQDVEILLNLRTNWPNTGK
;
A
#
# COMPACT_ATOMS: atom_id res chain seq x y z
N MET A 1 9.04 -54.10 -14.32
CA MET A 1 7.85 -53.50 -14.99
C MET A 1 8.17 -52.27 -15.83
N LEU A 2 9.18 -51.46 -15.49
CA LEU A 2 9.49 -50.21 -16.22
C LEU A 2 10.20 -50.41 -17.57
N THR A 3 10.94 -51.49 -17.77
CA THR A 3 11.80 -51.69 -18.95
C THR A 3 11.10 -51.49 -20.30
N PRO A 4 9.86 -51.97 -20.53
CA PRO A 4 9.15 -51.70 -21.80
C PRO A 4 8.85 -50.21 -22.01
N LEU A 5 8.46 -49.49 -20.95
CA LEU A 5 8.18 -48.06 -20.99
C LEU A 5 9.46 -47.25 -21.20
N GLN A 6 10.57 -47.63 -20.56
CA GLN A 6 11.88 -47.03 -20.78
C GLN A 6 12.34 -47.18 -22.23
N LYS A 7 12.17 -48.36 -22.83
CA LYS A 7 12.46 -48.60 -24.25
C LYS A 7 11.59 -47.73 -25.15
N ARG A 8 10.28 -47.63 -24.86
CA ARG A 8 9.34 -46.79 -25.62
C ARG A 8 9.69 -45.30 -25.50
N PHE A 9 9.98 -44.83 -24.29
CA PHE A 9 10.38 -43.44 -24.04
C PHE A 9 11.65 -43.10 -24.82
N ARG A 10 12.69 -43.94 -24.72
CA ARG A 10 13.94 -43.75 -25.48
C ARG A 10 13.68 -43.78 -26.98
N TYR A 11 12.86 -44.70 -27.49
CA TYR A 11 12.58 -44.75 -28.92
C TYR A 11 11.90 -43.47 -29.45
N HIS A 12 10.93 -42.91 -28.72
CA HIS A 12 10.17 -41.73 -29.18
C HIS A 12 10.86 -40.41 -28.87
N PHE A 13 11.50 -40.29 -27.71
CA PHE A 13 11.99 -39.02 -27.17
C PHE A 13 13.52 -38.97 -27.04
N ARG A 14 14.24 -40.01 -27.48
CA ARG A 14 15.70 -40.00 -27.64
C ARG A 14 16.09 -40.41 -29.06
N GLY A 15 16.87 -39.58 -29.74
CA GLY A 15 17.36 -39.85 -31.11
C GLY A 15 16.60 -39.08 -32.19
N ASN A 16 16.56 -39.63 -33.41
CA ASN A 16 16.19 -38.88 -34.62
C ASN A 16 14.71 -39.02 -35.04
N ARG A 17 13.80 -39.32 -34.10
CA ARG A 17 12.37 -39.41 -34.39
C ARG A 17 11.73 -38.03 -34.45
N GLN A 18 10.68 -37.90 -35.27
CA GLN A 18 9.86 -36.68 -35.35
C GLN A 18 9.16 -36.34 -34.03
N THR A 19 9.06 -37.29 -33.11
CA THR A 19 8.51 -37.08 -31.76
C THR A 19 9.53 -36.50 -30.76
N ASN A 20 10.82 -36.46 -31.10
CA ASN A 20 11.85 -35.83 -30.26
C ASN A 20 12.06 -34.38 -30.71
N VAL A 21 11.14 -33.50 -30.32
CA VAL A 21 11.15 -32.08 -30.67
C VAL A 21 11.42 -31.25 -29.42
N ILE A 22 12.54 -30.53 -29.40
CA ILE A 22 12.98 -29.78 -28.22
C ILE A 22 12.04 -28.62 -27.85
N SER A 23 11.33 -28.06 -28.83
CA SER A 23 10.31 -27.02 -28.65
C SER A 23 8.95 -27.58 -28.19
N LYS A 24 8.83 -28.89 -27.99
CA LYS A 24 7.59 -29.58 -27.61
C LYS A 24 7.76 -30.49 -26.38
N PRO A 25 8.21 -29.94 -25.24
CA PRO A 25 8.39 -30.73 -24.02
C PRO A 25 7.09 -31.34 -23.50
N GLU A 26 5.94 -30.71 -23.78
CA GLU A 26 4.61 -31.21 -23.40
C GLU A 26 4.36 -32.66 -23.86
N TRP A 27 4.98 -33.09 -24.97
CA TRP A 27 4.77 -34.42 -25.52
C TRP A 27 5.30 -35.54 -24.63
N TYR A 28 6.53 -35.42 -24.12
CA TYR A 28 7.08 -36.45 -23.24
C TYR A 28 6.55 -36.32 -21.81
N LEU A 29 6.25 -35.09 -21.36
CA LEU A 29 5.67 -34.82 -20.05
C LEU A 29 4.27 -35.43 -19.93
N ALA A 30 3.36 -35.10 -20.84
CA ALA A 30 2.00 -35.65 -20.86
C ALA A 30 2.01 -37.18 -21.04
N GLN A 31 2.95 -37.71 -21.85
CA GLN A 31 3.08 -39.14 -22.05
C GLN A 31 3.45 -39.88 -20.75
N VAL A 32 4.28 -39.29 -19.89
CA VAL A 32 4.66 -39.85 -18.59
C VAL A 32 3.50 -39.77 -17.60
N LEU A 33 2.80 -38.64 -17.52
CA LEU A 33 1.58 -38.50 -16.68
C LEU A 33 0.53 -39.55 -17.07
N MET A 34 0.28 -39.71 -18.37
CA MET A 34 -0.65 -40.74 -18.86
C MET A 34 -0.20 -42.15 -18.46
N TRP A 35 1.10 -42.46 -18.52
CA TRP A 35 1.58 -43.76 -18.06
C TRP A 35 1.41 -43.94 -16.56
N ILE A 36 1.65 -42.93 -15.74
CA ILE A 36 1.40 -42.99 -14.29
C ILE A 36 -0.08 -43.27 -14.02
N GLY A 37 -0.97 -42.48 -14.61
CA GLY A 37 -2.42 -42.63 -14.47
C GLY A 37 -2.91 -44.02 -14.89
N ASN A 38 -2.56 -44.47 -16.11
CA ASN A 38 -3.07 -45.72 -16.67
C ASN A 38 -2.61 -46.97 -15.91
N HIS A 39 -1.49 -46.92 -15.18
CA HIS A 39 -0.99 -48.06 -14.41
C HIS A 39 -1.42 -48.03 -12.94
N THR A 40 -2.03 -46.94 -12.47
CA THR A 40 -2.40 -46.75 -11.06
C THR A 40 -3.30 -47.88 -10.55
N GLN A 41 -4.42 -48.16 -11.24
CA GLN A 41 -5.35 -49.21 -10.81
C GLN A 41 -4.70 -50.60 -10.77
N PHE A 42 -3.90 -50.94 -11.80
CA PHE A 42 -3.22 -52.23 -11.84
C PHE A 42 -2.19 -52.38 -10.70
N LEU A 43 -1.43 -51.33 -10.41
CA LEU A 43 -0.44 -51.33 -9.33
C LEU A 43 -1.13 -51.46 -7.97
N ASP A 44 -2.20 -50.71 -7.73
CA ASP A 44 -2.91 -50.70 -6.46
C ASP A 44 -3.70 -51.99 -6.22
N GLU A 45 -4.38 -52.53 -7.24
CA GLU A 45 -5.27 -53.70 -7.07
C GLU A 45 -4.58 -55.06 -7.28
N LYS A 46 -3.48 -55.11 -8.04
CA LYS A 46 -2.82 -56.38 -8.41
C LYS A 46 -1.44 -56.52 -7.82
N ILE A 47 -0.63 -55.47 -7.84
CA ILE A 47 0.78 -55.56 -7.42
C ILE A 47 0.94 -55.29 -5.93
N GLN A 48 0.32 -54.24 -5.39
CA GLN A 48 0.43 -53.90 -3.97
C GLN A 48 0.03 -55.05 -3.04
N PRO A 49 -1.10 -55.78 -3.26
CA PRO A 49 -1.46 -56.90 -2.38
C PRO A 49 -0.44 -58.04 -2.39
N ILE A 50 0.26 -58.25 -3.51
CA ILE A 50 1.32 -59.27 -3.60
C ILE A 50 2.53 -58.83 -2.77
N LEU A 51 2.89 -57.54 -2.83
CA LEU A 51 3.98 -56.98 -2.01
C LEU A 51 3.63 -57.02 -0.52
N ASP A 52 2.40 -56.67 -0.16
CA ASP A 52 1.91 -56.69 1.22
C ASP A 52 1.95 -58.12 1.79
N ASN A 53 1.49 -59.11 1.01
CA ASN A 53 1.55 -60.52 1.38
C ASN A 53 2.99 -61.05 1.51
N ALA A 54 3.93 -60.47 0.76
CA ALA A 54 5.35 -60.77 0.87
C ALA A 54 6.04 -60.02 2.03
N GLY A 55 5.29 -59.23 2.82
CA GLY A 55 5.83 -58.43 3.94
C GLY A 55 6.68 -57.25 3.50
N SER A 56 6.54 -56.78 2.25
CA SER A 56 7.30 -55.65 1.73
C SER A 56 6.65 -54.32 2.14
N ALA A 57 7.43 -53.39 2.66
CA ALA A 57 6.97 -52.03 2.98
C ALA A 57 6.95 -51.09 1.74
N VAL A 58 7.19 -51.63 0.54
CA VAL A 58 7.30 -50.84 -0.69
C VAL A 58 5.92 -50.46 -1.22
N ASN A 59 5.74 -49.18 -1.55
CA ASN A 59 4.58 -48.72 -2.30
C ASN A 59 4.83 -48.88 -3.81
N ALA A 60 4.15 -49.84 -4.43
CA ALA A 60 4.32 -50.19 -5.85
C ALA A 60 4.08 -49.01 -6.78
N ARG A 61 3.01 -48.24 -6.51
CA ARG A 61 2.63 -47.07 -7.31
C ARG A 61 3.69 -45.99 -7.25
N LEU A 62 4.17 -45.67 -6.06
CA LEU A 62 5.21 -44.68 -5.84
C LEU A 62 6.51 -45.05 -6.56
N GLU A 63 7.01 -46.28 -6.38
CA GLU A 63 8.26 -46.71 -7.03
C GLU A 63 8.15 -46.75 -8.56
N PHE A 64 6.98 -47.13 -9.07
CA PHE A 64 6.71 -47.08 -10.50
C PHE A 64 6.73 -45.63 -11.03
N SER A 65 6.03 -44.72 -10.35
CA SER A 65 6.03 -43.30 -10.69
C SER A 65 7.44 -42.72 -10.62
N ARG A 66 8.20 -42.97 -9.55
CA ARG A 66 9.60 -42.53 -9.40
C ARG A 66 10.45 -42.94 -10.60
N GLY A 67 10.33 -44.19 -11.05
CA GLY A 67 11.08 -44.68 -12.20
C GLY A 67 10.69 -44.02 -13.53
N LEU A 68 9.44 -43.58 -13.69
CA LEU A 68 9.01 -42.80 -14.86
C LEU A 68 9.46 -41.34 -14.76
N ILE A 69 9.44 -40.73 -13.58
CA ILE A 69 9.97 -39.38 -13.34
C ILE A 69 11.45 -39.33 -13.67
N MET A 70 12.24 -40.36 -13.35
CA MET A 70 13.66 -40.40 -13.75
C MET A 70 13.87 -40.25 -15.27
N LEU A 71 12.96 -40.75 -16.11
CA LEU A 71 13.06 -40.57 -17.57
C LEU A 71 12.86 -39.11 -17.99
N VAL A 72 11.93 -38.41 -17.32
CA VAL A 72 11.70 -36.97 -17.51
C VAL A 72 12.92 -36.19 -17.06
N LEU A 73 13.46 -36.51 -15.88
CA LEU A 73 14.63 -35.84 -15.33
C LEU A 73 15.86 -35.98 -16.24
N GLU A 74 16.14 -37.20 -16.69
CA GLU A 74 17.23 -37.43 -17.65
C GLU A 74 17.00 -36.63 -18.95
N LYS A 75 15.74 -36.51 -19.41
CA LYS A 75 15.41 -35.82 -20.67
C LYS A 75 15.59 -34.31 -20.53
N LEU A 76 15.06 -33.72 -19.47
CA LEU A 76 15.23 -32.32 -19.13
C LEU A 76 16.72 -31.94 -18.99
N ALA A 77 17.50 -32.74 -18.26
CA ALA A 77 18.94 -32.51 -18.08
C ALA A 77 19.72 -32.48 -19.43
N SER A 78 19.23 -33.20 -20.44
CA SER A 78 19.81 -33.20 -21.78
C SER A 78 19.31 -32.05 -22.66
N ASP A 79 18.08 -31.59 -22.48
CA ASP A 79 17.46 -30.59 -23.35
C ASP A 79 17.75 -29.15 -22.89
N ILE A 80 17.75 -28.91 -21.57
CA ILE A 80 17.95 -27.59 -20.98
C ILE A 80 19.20 -26.88 -21.49
N PRO A 81 20.39 -27.52 -21.56
CA PRO A 81 21.60 -26.85 -22.06
C PRO A 81 21.46 -26.27 -23.47
N CYS A 82 20.67 -26.91 -24.33
CA CYS A 82 20.42 -26.45 -25.71
C CYS A 82 19.41 -25.30 -25.78
N LEU A 83 18.63 -25.09 -24.72
CA LEU A 83 17.57 -24.07 -24.64
C LEU A 83 18.04 -22.80 -23.92
N LEU A 84 19.21 -22.81 -23.28
CA LEU A 84 19.72 -21.67 -22.50
C LEU A 84 19.92 -20.39 -23.34
N TYR A 85 19.94 -20.45 -24.67
CA TYR A 85 20.17 -19.28 -25.53
C TYR A 85 18.91 -18.74 -26.22
N ASP A 86 17.75 -19.38 -26.05
CA ASP A 86 16.47 -18.95 -26.62
C ASP A 86 15.47 -18.67 -25.49
N ASP A 87 15.14 -17.38 -25.28
CA ASP A 87 14.25 -16.95 -24.19
C ASP A 87 12.86 -17.58 -24.28
N ASN A 88 12.30 -17.69 -25.50
CA ASN A 88 10.92 -18.14 -25.70
C ASN A 88 10.80 -19.65 -25.50
N LEU A 89 11.74 -20.41 -26.08
CA LEU A 89 11.76 -21.87 -25.90
C LEU A 89 12.05 -22.25 -24.44
N PHE A 90 12.94 -21.51 -23.77
CA PHE A 90 13.22 -21.73 -22.36
C PHE A 90 12.00 -21.45 -21.48
N CYS A 91 11.29 -20.33 -21.69
CA CYS A 91 10.06 -20.04 -20.94
C CYS A 91 9.00 -21.12 -21.15
N HIS A 92 8.77 -21.50 -22.41
CA HIS A 92 7.81 -22.55 -22.74
C HIS A 92 8.15 -23.86 -22.01
N LEU A 93 9.43 -24.24 -21.96
CA LEU A 93 9.87 -25.40 -21.18
C LEU A 93 9.53 -25.26 -19.70
N VAL A 94 9.87 -24.13 -19.08
CA VAL A 94 9.59 -23.89 -17.65
C VAL A 94 8.09 -23.97 -17.39
N ASP A 95 7.27 -23.36 -18.23
CA ASP A 95 5.81 -23.36 -18.09
C ASP A 95 5.24 -24.79 -18.14
N GLU A 96 5.65 -25.57 -19.13
CA GLU A 96 5.23 -26.97 -19.26
C GLU A 96 5.73 -27.84 -18.08
N VAL A 97 6.93 -27.59 -17.57
CA VAL A 97 7.45 -28.27 -16.38
C VAL A 97 6.65 -27.91 -15.14
N LEU A 98 6.30 -26.64 -14.94
CA LEU A 98 5.49 -26.19 -13.79
C LEU A 98 4.06 -26.76 -13.85
N LEU A 99 3.47 -26.87 -15.05
CA LEU A 99 2.19 -27.53 -15.26
C LEU A 99 2.27 -29.03 -14.95
N PHE A 100 3.30 -29.70 -15.46
CA PHE A 100 3.56 -31.11 -15.19
C PHE A 100 3.71 -31.39 -13.69
N GLU A 101 4.48 -30.58 -12.97
CA GLU A 101 4.69 -30.72 -11.52
C GLU A 101 3.38 -30.53 -10.73
N ARG A 102 2.55 -29.57 -11.14
CA ARG A 102 1.24 -29.32 -10.53
C ARG A 102 0.32 -30.53 -10.68
N GLU A 103 0.25 -31.12 -11.88
CA GLU A 103 -0.57 -32.31 -12.12
C GLU A 103 -0.01 -33.54 -11.38
N LEU A 104 1.31 -33.72 -11.43
CA LEU A 104 2.01 -34.80 -10.74
C LEU A 104 1.73 -34.81 -9.23
N HIS A 105 1.73 -33.64 -8.60
CA HIS A 105 1.44 -33.53 -7.17
C HIS A 105 -0.06 -33.60 -6.85
N ASN A 106 -0.89 -32.84 -7.56
CA ASN A 106 -2.31 -32.69 -7.19
C ASN A 106 -3.19 -33.87 -7.65
N VAL A 107 -2.86 -34.50 -8.77
CA VAL A 107 -3.66 -35.59 -9.36
C VAL A 107 -3.06 -36.94 -9.03
N HIS A 108 -1.74 -37.07 -9.14
CA HIS A 108 -1.05 -38.35 -8.91
C HIS A 108 -0.47 -38.51 -7.50
N TYR A 109 -0.63 -37.51 -6.62
CA TYR A 109 -0.20 -37.52 -5.22
C TYR A 109 1.28 -37.89 -5.05
N TYR A 110 2.12 -37.51 -6.02
CA TYR A 110 3.56 -37.77 -5.94
C TYR A 110 4.18 -36.89 -4.84
N PRO A 111 4.87 -37.47 -3.85
CA PRO A 111 5.40 -36.68 -2.73
C PRO A 111 6.55 -35.77 -3.17
N SER A 112 6.55 -34.53 -2.68
CA SER A 112 7.59 -33.53 -2.92
C SER A 112 8.94 -33.88 -2.28
N THR A 113 8.98 -34.88 -1.39
CA THR A 113 10.22 -35.40 -0.77
C THR A 113 11.10 -36.17 -1.74
N PHE A 114 10.57 -36.60 -2.89
CA PHE A 114 11.32 -37.30 -3.91
C PHE A 114 11.78 -36.36 -5.03
N ALA A 115 12.80 -36.81 -5.78
CA ALA A 115 13.28 -36.12 -6.96
C ALA A 115 12.13 -35.84 -7.93
N ASN A 116 12.09 -34.61 -8.40
CA ASN A 116 11.07 -34.02 -9.26
C ASN A 116 11.72 -32.92 -10.13
N CYS A 117 10.99 -32.37 -11.09
CA CYS A 117 11.55 -31.46 -12.08
C CYS A 117 11.98 -30.12 -11.48
N MET A 118 11.45 -29.73 -10.32
CA MET A 118 11.88 -28.51 -9.62
C MET A 118 13.35 -28.59 -9.19
N HIS A 119 13.90 -29.79 -8.95
CA HIS A 119 15.32 -29.96 -8.66
C HIS A 119 16.21 -29.62 -9.86
N ILE A 120 15.79 -29.99 -11.08
CA ILE A 120 16.53 -29.66 -12.30
C ILE A 120 16.46 -28.16 -12.60
N LEU A 121 15.27 -27.56 -12.46
CA LEU A 121 15.12 -26.11 -12.60
C LEU A 121 15.92 -25.33 -11.54
N SER A 122 16.31 -25.98 -10.44
CA SER A 122 17.13 -25.40 -9.36
C SER A 122 18.64 -25.60 -9.57
N GLU A 123 19.07 -26.30 -10.62
CA GLU A 123 20.48 -26.38 -10.98
C GLU A 123 21.00 -25.00 -11.39
N GLU A 124 22.23 -24.66 -10.98
CA GLU A 124 22.73 -23.28 -11.01
C GLU A 124 22.57 -22.59 -12.37
N THR A 125 23.01 -23.24 -13.45
CA THR A 125 22.96 -22.65 -14.80
C THR A 125 21.53 -22.44 -15.30
N CYS A 126 20.65 -23.42 -15.06
CA CYS A 126 19.24 -23.34 -15.42
C CYS A 126 18.51 -22.27 -14.59
N PHE A 127 18.77 -22.25 -13.29
CA PHE A 127 18.15 -21.34 -12.33
C PHE A 127 18.53 -19.88 -12.60
N GLN A 128 19.82 -19.59 -12.81
CA GLN A 128 20.26 -18.23 -13.15
C GLN A 128 19.65 -17.76 -14.48
N ARG A 129 19.54 -18.68 -15.45
CA ARG A 129 18.87 -18.38 -16.72
C ARG A 129 17.40 -18.07 -16.49
N TRP A 130 16.71 -18.86 -15.67
CA TRP A 130 15.32 -18.63 -15.33
C TRP A 130 15.11 -17.27 -14.67
N LEU A 131 15.88 -16.91 -13.63
CA LEU A 131 15.81 -15.57 -13.03
C LEU A 131 16.02 -14.45 -14.05
N THR A 132 17.00 -14.60 -14.94
CA THR A 132 17.32 -13.60 -15.96
C THR A 132 16.15 -13.39 -16.92
N VAL A 133 15.57 -14.48 -17.41
CA VAL A 133 14.48 -14.43 -18.38
C VAL A 133 13.18 -13.95 -17.71
N GLU A 134 12.90 -14.39 -16.49
CA GLU A 134 11.75 -13.93 -15.71
C GLU A 134 11.83 -12.40 -15.47
N ARG A 135 13.00 -11.89 -15.05
CA ARG A 135 13.25 -10.44 -14.91
C ARG A 135 12.99 -9.70 -16.23
N LYS A 136 13.55 -10.20 -17.33
CA LYS A 136 13.40 -9.57 -18.65
C LYS A 136 11.93 -9.43 -19.06
N PHE A 137 11.15 -10.49 -18.96
CA PHE A 137 9.74 -10.46 -19.35
C PHE A 137 8.89 -9.63 -18.38
N ALA A 138 9.17 -9.68 -17.08
CA ALA A 138 8.51 -8.82 -16.10
C ALA A 138 8.74 -7.33 -16.41
N LEU A 139 9.99 -6.93 -16.72
CA LEU A 139 10.32 -5.56 -17.10
C LEU A 139 9.61 -5.13 -18.40
N GLN A 140 9.61 -5.97 -19.43
CA GLN A 140 8.88 -5.70 -20.67
C GLN A 140 7.38 -5.55 -20.45
N LYS A 141 6.79 -6.39 -19.59
CA LYS A 141 5.38 -6.30 -19.23
C LYS A 141 5.06 -4.99 -18.51
N MET A 142 5.92 -4.55 -17.59
CA MET A 142 5.78 -3.27 -16.90
C MET A 142 5.88 -2.07 -17.87
N ASP A 143 6.85 -2.09 -18.78
CA ASP A 143 7.00 -1.02 -19.79
C ASP A 143 5.77 -0.94 -20.71
N SER A 144 5.29 -2.10 -21.16
CA SER A 144 4.07 -2.18 -21.98
C SER A 144 2.84 -1.71 -21.21
N MET A 145 2.74 -1.99 -19.90
CA MET A 145 1.60 -1.60 -19.08
C MET A 145 1.49 -0.09 -18.93
N LEU A 146 2.59 0.62 -18.69
CA LEU A 146 2.55 2.09 -18.50
C LEU A 146 2.46 2.89 -19.80
N SER A 147 2.37 2.23 -20.95
CA SER A 147 2.36 2.87 -22.28
C SER A 147 1.03 3.52 -22.68
N SER A 148 -0.08 3.16 -22.03
CA SER A 148 -1.43 3.63 -22.36
C SER A 148 -2.01 4.53 -21.27
N GLU A 149 -2.79 5.55 -21.65
CA GLU A 149 -3.49 6.42 -20.69
C GLU A 149 -4.61 5.70 -19.93
N ALA A 150 -5.19 4.64 -20.51
CA ALA A 150 -6.30 3.92 -19.90
C ALA A 150 -5.92 3.22 -18.59
N VAL A 151 -4.62 2.93 -18.38
CA VAL A 151 -4.15 2.14 -17.23
C VAL A 151 -4.24 2.86 -15.90
N TRP A 152 -4.48 4.17 -15.92
CA TRP A 152 -4.67 5.00 -14.73
C TRP A 152 -6.12 5.05 -14.26
N VAL A 153 -7.04 4.45 -15.02
CA VAL A 153 -8.45 4.37 -14.68
C VAL A 153 -8.71 3.07 -13.91
N SER A 154 -9.54 3.16 -12.88
CA SER A 154 -10.03 1.97 -12.18
C SER A 154 -10.98 1.17 -13.07
N GLN A 155 -10.81 -0.15 -13.05
CA GLN A 155 -11.70 -1.08 -13.75
C GLN A 155 -13.14 -1.03 -13.20
N TYR A 156 -13.31 -0.63 -11.94
CA TYR A 156 -14.58 -0.63 -11.22
C TYR A 156 -15.17 0.77 -11.02
N LYS A 157 -14.70 1.77 -11.79
CA LYS A 157 -15.11 3.17 -11.65
C LYS A 157 -16.62 3.40 -11.66
N ASP A 158 -17.38 2.54 -12.35
CA ASP A 158 -18.84 2.64 -12.46
C ASP A 158 -19.59 1.89 -11.33
N ILE A 159 -18.88 1.30 -10.37
CA ILE A 159 -19.44 0.49 -9.28
C ILE A 159 -19.01 1.09 -7.93
N THR A 160 -19.79 2.05 -7.44
CA THR A 160 -19.48 2.86 -6.26
C THR A 160 -19.31 2.07 -4.96
N ASP A 161 -19.93 0.90 -4.85
CA ASP A 161 -19.91 0.07 -3.63
C ASP A 161 -18.78 -0.97 -3.64
N VAL A 162 -17.97 -1.03 -4.71
CA VAL A 162 -16.89 -2.03 -4.90
C VAL A 162 -15.51 -1.36 -4.94
N ASP A 163 -15.41 -0.11 -5.39
CA ASP A 163 -14.11 0.57 -5.61
C ASP A 163 -13.70 1.50 -4.46
N GLU A 164 -13.68 1.00 -3.22
CA GLU A 164 -13.26 1.80 -2.06
C GLU A 164 -11.81 2.31 -2.17
N MET A 165 -10.96 1.55 -2.86
CA MET A 165 -9.52 1.80 -3.02
C MET A 165 -9.16 2.57 -4.30
N LYS A 166 -10.10 2.77 -5.23
CA LYS A 166 -9.89 3.49 -6.51
C LYS A 166 -8.64 3.05 -7.25
N VAL A 167 -8.47 1.73 -7.34
CA VAL A 167 -7.23 1.10 -7.78
C VAL A 167 -7.10 1.24 -9.30
N PRO A 168 -6.03 1.85 -9.83
CA PRO A 168 -5.82 1.90 -11.27
C PRO A 168 -5.39 0.53 -11.81
N ASP A 169 -5.79 0.24 -13.06
CA ASP A 169 -5.48 -1.02 -13.77
C ASP A 169 -3.98 -1.38 -13.78
N CYS A 170 -3.09 -0.37 -13.86
CA CYS A 170 -1.65 -0.63 -13.79
C CYS A 170 -1.22 -1.24 -12.46
N ALA A 171 -1.81 -0.84 -11.34
CA ALA A 171 -1.45 -1.36 -10.03
C ALA A 171 -1.97 -2.80 -9.84
N GLU A 172 -3.19 -3.09 -10.29
CA GLU A 172 -3.74 -4.45 -10.26
C GLU A 172 -2.96 -5.41 -11.16
N THR A 173 -2.65 -4.98 -12.38
CA THR A 173 -1.88 -5.79 -13.33
C THR A 173 -0.47 -6.05 -12.80
N PHE A 174 0.16 -5.06 -12.15
CA PHE A 174 1.47 -5.23 -11.52
C PHE A 174 1.42 -6.22 -10.35
N MET A 175 0.44 -6.12 -9.45
CA MET A 175 0.30 -7.08 -8.35
C MET A 175 -0.01 -8.49 -8.86
N THR A 176 -0.80 -8.61 -9.94
CA THR A 176 -1.05 -9.89 -10.60
C THR A 176 0.23 -10.49 -11.18
N LEU A 177 1.09 -9.68 -11.81
CA LEU A 177 2.39 -10.13 -12.29
C LEU A 177 3.25 -10.69 -11.14
N LEU A 178 3.30 -10.00 -9.99
CA LEU A 178 4.03 -10.48 -8.82
C LEU A 178 3.45 -11.79 -8.27
N LEU A 179 2.11 -11.93 -8.22
CA LEU A 179 1.47 -13.19 -7.80
C LEU A 179 1.82 -14.36 -8.73
N VAL A 180 1.82 -14.13 -10.05
CA VAL A 180 2.24 -15.13 -11.03
C VAL A 180 3.68 -15.55 -10.78
N ILE A 181 4.59 -14.61 -10.52
CA ILE A 181 5.99 -14.92 -10.17
C ILE A 181 6.03 -15.76 -8.87
N THR A 182 5.28 -15.37 -7.82
CA THR A 182 5.19 -16.15 -6.57
C THR A 182 4.75 -17.59 -6.82
N ASP A 183 3.72 -17.80 -7.64
CA ASP A 183 3.18 -19.13 -7.95
C ASP A 183 4.23 -20.04 -8.63
N ARG A 184 5.12 -19.44 -9.42
CA ARG A 184 6.16 -20.13 -10.18
C ARG A 184 7.31 -20.62 -9.30
N TYR A 185 7.72 -19.85 -8.29
CA TYR A 185 8.88 -20.19 -7.46
C TYR A 185 8.54 -20.80 -6.08
N LYS A 186 7.29 -20.70 -5.60
CA LYS A 186 6.91 -21.16 -4.26
C LYS A 186 7.22 -22.63 -3.98
N ASN A 187 7.23 -23.46 -5.04
CA ASN A 187 7.47 -24.90 -4.98
C ASN A 187 8.94 -25.29 -5.20
N LEU A 188 9.86 -24.32 -5.28
CA LEU A 188 11.29 -24.63 -5.35
C LEU A 188 11.74 -25.45 -4.12
N PRO A 189 12.68 -26.40 -4.31
CA PRO A 189 13.05 -27.35 -3.26
C PRO A 189 13.84 -26.72 -2.10
N THR A 190 14.62 -25.67 -2.35
CA THR A 190 15.49 -25.06 -1.33
C THR A 190 15.09 -23.63 -1.02
N ALA A 191 15.18 -23.25 0.25
CA ALA A 191 14.88 -21.90 0.69
C ALA A 191 15.80 -20.86 0.03
N SER A 192 17.09 -21.18 -0.14
CA SER A 192 18.05 -20.31 -0.85
C SER A 192 17.58 -19.92 -2.26
N ARG A 193 16.98 -20.85 -3.02
CA ARG A 193 16.45 -20.56 -4.36
C ARG A 193 15.19 -19.69 -4.29
N LYS A 194 14.30 -19.94 -3.33
CA LYS A 194 13.14 -19.08 -3.10
C LYS A 194 13.53 -17.66 -2.71
N LEU A 195 14.56 -17.50 -1.86
CA LEU A 195 15.09 -16.19 -1.46
C LEU A 195 15.66 -15.42 -2.66
N GLN A 196 16.34 -16.07 -3.60
CA GLN A 196 16.83 -15.39 -4.81
C GLN A 196 15.67 -14.88 -5.70
N PHE A 197 14.56 -15.62 -5.79
CA PHE A 197 13.35 -15.14 -6.47
C PHE A 197 12.64 -14.03 -5.69
N LEU A 198 12.64 -14.09 -4.37
CA LEU A 198 12.12 -13.02 -3.52
C LEU A 198 12.89 -11.71 -3.75
N GLU A 199 14.21 -11.76 -3.86
CA GLU A 199 15.01 -10.57 -4.22
C GLU A 199 14.66 -10.05 -5.60
N LEU A 200 14.42 -10.91 -6.60
CA LEU A 200 13.87 -10.48 -7.89
C LEU A 200 12.51 -9.77 -7.71
N GLN A 201 11.59 -10.29 -6.91
CA GLN A 201 10.30 -9.61 -6.67
C GLN A 201 10.46 -8.24 -6.02
N LYS A 202 11.35 -8.13 -5.03
CA LYS A 202 11.68 -6.86 -4.37
C LYS A 202 12.26 -5.85 -5.35
N ASP A 203 13.16 -6.28 -6.24
CA ASP A 203 13.69 -5.43 -7.31
C ASP A 203 12.58 -4.93 -8.25
N LEU A 204 11.65 -5.80 -8.65
CA LEU A 204 10.55 -5.41 -9.54
C LEU A 204 9.60 -4.40 -8.87
N VAL A 205 9.37 -4.51 -7.55
CA VAL A 205 8.63 -3.50 -6.77
C VAL A 205 9.36 -2.16 -6.75
N ASP A 206 10.68 -2.18 -6.55
CA ASP A 206 11.52 -0.99 -6.58
C ASP A 206 11.48 -0.30 -7.95
N ASP A 207 11.66 -1.07 -9.03
CA ASP A 207 11.60 -0.61 -10.41
C ASP A 207 10.23 0.01 -10.74
N PHE A 208 9.14 -0.63 -10.31
CA PHE A 208 7.80 -0.09 -10.52
C PHE A 208 7.58 1.20 -9.74
N ARG A 209 8.01 1.28 -8.46
CA ARG A 209 7.97 2.53 -7.68
C ARG A 209 8.74 3.65 -8.37
N ILE A 210 9.93 3.37 -8.91
CA ILE A 210 10.74 4.36 -9.63
C ILE A 210 9.98 4.87 -10.85
N ARG A 211 9.38 3.99 -11.65
CA ARG A 211 8.54 4.38 -12.80
C ARG A 211 7.34 5.23 -12.38
N LEU A 212 6.60 4.84 -11.34
CA LEU A 212 5.51 5.65 -10.78
C LEU A 212 6.00 7.03 -10.35
N THR A 213 7.18 7.10 -9.73
CA THR A 213 7.80 8.36 -9.32
C THR A 213 8.16 9.24 -10.52
N GLN A 214 8.63 8.65 -11.62
CA GLN A 214 8.95 9.39 -12.85
C GLN A 214 7.69 9.99 -13.47
N VAL A 215 6.63 9.19 -13.66
CA VAL A 215 5.34 9.68 -14.18
C VAL A 215 4.75 10.75 -13.25
N MET A 216 4.81 10.55 -11.93
CA MET A 216 4.35 11.55 -10.95
C MET A 216 5.10 12.88 -11.08
N LYS A 217 6.41 12.83 -11.35
CA LYS A 217 7.22 14.05 -11.53
C LYS A 217 6.79 14.85 -12.75
N GLU A 218 6.36 14.21 -13.83
CA GLU A 218 5.80 14.86 -15.02
C GLU A 218 4.52 15.64 -14.69
N GLU A 219 3.70 15.10 -13.77
CA GLU A 219 2.45 15.68 -13.30
C GLU A 219 2.62 16.72 -12.16
N THR A 220 3.85 17.08 -11.77
CA THR A 220 4.09 17.94 -10.59
C THR A 220 3.37 19.30 -10.67
N ARG A 221 3.19 19.85 -11.88
CA ARG A 221 2.48 21.12 -12.09
C ARG A 221 0.97 21.01 -11.91
N ALA A 222 0.43 19.80 -12.05
CA ALA A 222 -0.99 19.47 -11.90
C ALA A 222 -1.18 18.46 -10.77
N SER A 223 -0.71 18.81 -9.56
CA SER A 223 -0.76 17.91 -8.38
C SER A 223 -2.17 17.48 -7.97
N LEU A 224 -3.21 18.19 -8.43
CA LEU A 224 -4.63 17.84 -8.23
C LEU A 224 -5.27 17.16 -9.43
N GLY A 225 -4.46 16.87 -10.46
CA GLY A 225 -4.90 16.24 -11.70
C GLY A 225 -5.19 14.76 -11.51
N PHE A 226 -6.05 14.24 -12.38
CA PHE A 226 -6.51 12.84 -12.35
C PHE A 226 -5.35 11.84 -12.25
N ARG A 227 -4.34 11.98 -13.10
CA ARG A 227 -3.20 11.05 -13.15
C ARG A 227 -2.37 11.08 -11.86
N TYR A 228 -2.18 12.26 -11.27
CA TYR A 228 -1.47 12.40 -10.00
C TYR A 228 -2.19 11.64 -8.87
N CYS A 229 -3.52 11.81 -8.79
CA CYS A 229 -4.36 11.08 -7.83
C CYS A 229 -4.37 9.57 -8.09
N ALA A 230 -4.42 9.15 -9.36
CA ALA A 230 -4.36 7.74 -9.73
C ALA A 230 -3.03 7.08 -9.31
N ILE A 231 -1.90 7.77 -9.51
CA ILE A 231 -0.59 7.28 -9.04
C ILE A 231 -0.59 7.17 -7.52
N LEU A 232 -1.18 8.14 -6.80
CA LEU A 232 -1.26 8.08 -5.34
C LEU A 232 -2.10 6.88 -4.85
N ASN A 233 -3.23 6.61 -5.51
CA ASN A 233 -4.03 5.41 -5.24
C ASN A 233 -3.24 4.12 -5.52
N ALA A 234 -2.48 4.06 -6.63
CA ALA A 234 -1.61 2.92 -6.97
C ALA A 234 -0.58 2.66 -5.86
N VAL A 235 0.13 3.71 -5.41
CA VAL A 235 1.16 3.62 -4.36
C VAL A 235 0.53 3.12 -3.06
N ASN A 236 -0.61 3.66 -2.65
CA ASN A 236 -1.31 3.23 -1.45
C ASN A 236 -1.78 1.76 -1.55
N TYR A 237 -2.35 1.38 -2.69
CA TYR A 237 -2.80 0.02 -2.94
C TYR A 237 -1.66 -0.99 -2.86
N ILE A 238 -0.56 -0.77 -3.58
CA ILE A 238 0.60 -1.67 -3.59
C ILE A 238 1.18 -1.80 -2.18
N SER A 239 1.31 -0.68 -1.45
CA SER A 239 1.80 -0.70 -0.07
C SER A 239 0.89 -1.53 0.85
N THR A 240 -0.43 -1.41 0.69
CA THR A 240 -1.41 -2.18 1.47
C THR A 240 -1.33 -3.67 1.15
N VAL A 241 -1.30 -4.04 -0.14
CA VAL A 241 -1.23 -5.45 -0.55
C VAL A 241 0.09 -6.10 -0.14
N LEU A 242 1.22 -5.38 -0.21
CA LEU A 242 2.50 -5.90 0.28
C LEU A 242 2.52 -6.10 1.79
N ALA A 243 1.86 -5.22 2.55
CA ALA A 243 1.68 -5.40 3.99
C ALA A 243 0.83 -6.65 4.27
N ASP A 244 -0.28 -6.86 3.56
CA ASP A 244 -1.09 -8.07 3.70
C ASP A 244 -0.32 -9.34 3.29
N TRP A 245 0.56 -9.24 2.28
CA TRP A 245 1.40 -10.35 1.85
C TRP A 245 2.47 -10.72 2.87
N ALA A 246 2.98 -9.76 3.64
CA ALA A 246 3.93 -10.01 4.70
C ALA A 246 3.42 -11.06 5.70
N ASP A 247 2.11 -11.04 5.97
CA ASP A 247 1.44 -11.91 6.94
C ASP A 247 1.08 -13.29 6.36
N ASN A 248 1.26 -13.50 5.06
CA ASN A 248 1.02 -14.81 4.46
C ASN A 248 2.08 -15.83 4.91
N VAL A 249 1.64 -17.04 5.25
CA VAL A 249 2.49 -18.15 5.72
C VAL A 249 3.72 -18.37 4.84
N PHE A 250 3.56 -18.26 3.52
CA PHE A 250 4.66 -18.43 2.59
C PHE A 250 5.78 -17.39 2.79
N PHE A 251 5.43 -16.11 2.93
CA PHE A 251 6.41 -15.04 3.11
C PHE A 251 7.01 -15.03 4.52
N LEU A 252 6.23 -15.39 5.54
CA LEU A 252 6.75 -15.64 6.90
C LEU A 252 7.81 -16.75 6.92
N GLN A 253 7.60 -17.83 6.14
CA GLN A 253 8.61 -18.89 6.00
C GLN A 253 9.87 -18.39 5.29
N LEU A 254 9.74 -17.51 4.29
CA LEU A 254 10.90 -16.90 3.64
C LEU A 254 11.64 -15.93 4.56
N GLN A 255 10.92 -15.16 5.38
CA GLN A 255 11.50 -14.30 6.41
C GLN A 255 12.36 -15.10 7.37
N GLN A 256 11.82 -16.22 7.89
CA GLN A 256 12.58 -17.12 8.75
C GLN A 256 13.82 -17.67 8.05
N ALA A 257 13.69 -18.14 6.81
CA ALA A 257 14.82 -18.65 6.05
C ALA A 257 15.91 -17.58 5.81
N ALA A 258 15.52 -16.33 5.54
CA ALA A 258 16.46 -15.22 5.38
C ALA A 258 17.24 -14.94 6.68
N LEU A 259 16.54 -14.98 7.83
CA LEU A 259 17.17 -14.83 9.15
C LEU A 259 18.14 -15.97 9.45
N GLU A 260 17.78 -17.21 9.14
CA GLU A 260 18.66 -18.38 9.32
C GLU A 260 19.96 -18.24 8.50
N VAL A 261 19.86 -17.85 7.22
CA VAL A 261 21.02 -17.59 6.35
C VAL A 261 21.87 -16.44 6.90
N PHE A 262 21.24 -15.37 7.41
CA PHE A 262 21.96 -14.25 8.02
C PHE A 262 22.70 -14.67 9.30
N ALA A 263 22.10 -15.53 10.12
CA ALA A 263 22.70 -16.03 11.35
C ALA A 263 23.92 -16.91 11.07
N GLU A 264 23.84 -17.77 10.06
CA GLU A 264 24.98 -18.59 9.62
C GLU A 264 26.15 -17.73 9.15
N ASN A 265 25.87 -16.70 8.34
CA ASN A 265 26.90 -15.79 7.82
C ASN A 265 27.55 -14.93 8.92
N ASN A 266 26.80 -14.55 9.94
CA ASN A 266 27.27 -13.65 11.00
C ASN A 266 27.60 -14.36 12.34
N THR A 267 27.62 -15.70 12.36
CA THR A 267 27.89 -16.52 13.57
C THR A 267 27.02 -16.13 14.79
N LEU A 268 25.76 -15.76 14.56
CA LEU A 268 24.86 -15.32 15.63
C LEU A 268 24.28 -16.53 16.40
N SER A 269 24.09 -16.36 17.70
CA SER A 269 23.44 -17.40 18.52
C SER A 269 21.92 -17.47 18.24
N LYS A 270 21.32 -18.65 18.44
CA LYS A 270 19.85 -18.84 18.30
C LYS A 270 19.02 -17.89 19.18
N LEU A 271 19.57 -17.46 20.31
CA LEU A 271 18.93 -16.52 21.24
C LEU A 271 18.91 -15.09 20.66
N GLN A 272 20.00 -14.65 20.03
CA GLN A 272 20.06 -13.38 19.29
C GLN A 272 19.18 -13.42 18.04
N LEU A 273 19.08 -14.57 17.39
CA LEU A 273 18.19 -14.77 16.25
C LEU A 273 16.71 -14.66 16.66
N GLY A 274 16.33 -15.23 17.80
CA GLY A 274 14.98 -15.07 18.36
C GLY A 274 14.65 -13.61 18.71
N GLN A 275 15.64 -12.83 19.15
CA GLN A 275 15.49 -11.40 19.39
C GLN A 275 15.33 -10.61 18.08
N LEU A 276 16.09 -10.94 17.03
CA LEU A 276 15.94 -10.33 15.70
C LEU A 276 14.61 -10.71 15.04
N ALA A 277 14.19 -11.97 15.16
CA ALA A 277 12.88 -12.43 14.69
C ALA A 277 11.72 -11.75 15.44
N SER A 278 11.93 -11.35 16.70
CA SER A 278 10.95 -10.58 17.48
C SER A 278 10.88 -9.09 17.09
N MET A 279 11.74 -8.61 16.19
CA MET A 279 11.71 -7.21 15.73
C MET A 279 10.59 -6.91 14.71
N GLU A 280 9.65 -7.84 14.50
CA GLU A 280 8.45 -7.68 13.63
C GLU A 280 8.74 -7.20 12.20
N SER A 281 9.97 -7.33 11.70
CA SER A 281 10.33 -6.76 10.40
C SER A 281 10.00 -7.70 9.24
N SER A 282 9.04 -7.34 8.40
CA SER A 282 8.65 -8.10 7.20
C SER A 282 9.73 -8.09 6.10
N VAL A 283 9.72 -9.10 5.24
CA VAL A 283 10.56 -9.17 4.02
C VAL A 283 10.30 -8.02 3.04
N PHE A 284 9.16 -7.34 3.15
CA PHE A 284 8.76 -6.21 2.30
C PHE A 284 8.86 -4.84 2.97
N ASP A 285 9.30 -4.75 4.22
CA ASP A 285 9.27 -3.49 4.99
C ASP A 285 10.02 -2.35 4.32
N ASP A 286 11.21 -2.61 3.78
CA ASP A 286 11.98 -1.57 3.08
C ASP A 286 11.21 -1.01 1.88
N MET A 287 10.56 -1.88 1.11
CA MET A 287 9.76 -1.50 -0.06
C MET A 287 8.51 -0.72 0.35
N ILE A 288 7.80 -1.20 1.38
CA ILE A 288 6.63 -0.55 1.99
C ILE A 288 7.03 0.84 2.48
N ASN A 289 8.13 0.96 3.23
CA ASN A 289 8.64 2.23 3.73
C ASN A 289 8.96 3.23 2.60
N LEU A 290 9.50 2.77 1.47
CA LEU A 290 9.78 3.63 0.31
C LEU A 290 8.50 4.08 -0.40
N LEU A 291 7.48 3.21 -0.50
CA LEU A 291 6.15 3.56 -1.01
C LEU A 291 5.42 4.54 -0.09
N GLU A 292 5.48 4.33 1.22
CA GLU A 292 4.88 5.20 2.24
C GLU A 292 5.51 6.60 2.25
N ARG A 293 6.83 6.70 2.08
CA ARG A 293 7.52 7.99 1.89
C ARG A 293 7.02 8.71 0.64
N LEU A 294 6.93 8.00 -0.49
CA LEU A 294 6.40 8.55 -1.73
C LEU A 294 4.95 9.04 -1.55
N LYS A 295 4.10 8.25 -0.90
CA LYS A 295 2.72 8.60 -0.55
C LYS A 295 2.66 9.89 0.27
N HIS A 296 3.46 9.98 1.33
CA HIS A 296 3.51 11.16 2.20
C HIS A 296 3.98 12.41 1.46
N ASP A 297 5.03 12.31 0.64
CA ASP A 297 5.54 13.41 -0.18
C ASP A 297 4.47 13.91 -1.16
N MET A 298 3.74 12.99 -1.80
CA MET A 298 2.67 13.34 -2.74
C MET A 298 1.48 14.02 -2.05
N LEU A 299 1.02 13.48 -0.92
CA LEU A 299 -0.05 14.08 -0.11
C LEU A 299 0.33 15.48 0.36
N THR A 300 1.56 15.66 0.84
CA THR A 300 2.06 16.96 1.31
C THR A 300 2.01 18.00 0.19
N ARG A 301 2.38 17.62 -1.05
CA ARG A 301 2.29 18.52 -2.21
C ARG A 301 0.85 18.90 -2.56
N GLN A 302 -0.09 17.95 -2.51
CA GLN A 302 -1.51 18.25 -2.72
C GLN A 302 -2.04 19.21 -1.66
N VAL A 303 -1.71 18.95 -0.39
CA VAL A 303 -2.10 19.82 0.73
C VAL A 303 -1.52 21.23 0.54
N ASP A 304 -0.24 21.35 0.19
CA ASP A 304 0.42 22.64 -0.06
C ASP A 304 -0.19 23.39 -1.23
N HIS A 305 -0.56 22.68 -2.30
CA HIS A 305 -1.24 23.26 -3.46
C HIS A 305 -2.60 23.84 -3.05
N VAL A 306 -3.46 23.03 -2.43
CA VAL A 306 -4.80 23.45 -2.03
C VAL A 306 -4.73 24.56 -0.99
N PHE A 307 -3.86 24.43 0.01
CA PHE A 307 -3.66 25.44 1.03
C PHE A 307 -3.22 26.78 0.43
N ARG A 308 -2.37 26.79 -0.59
CA ARG A 308 -1.95 28.02 -1.28
C ARG A 308 -3.12 28.70 -1.99
N GLU A 309 -3.92 27.95 -2.75
CA GLU A 309 -5.10 28.50 -3.42
C GLU A 309 -6.11 29.07 -2.42
N VAL A 310 -6.36 28.32 -1.33
CA VAL A 310 -7.23 28.73 -0.24
C VAL A 310 -6.71 30.01 0.45
N LYS A 311 -5.42 30.08 0.75
CA LYS A 311 -4.76 31.26 1.33
C LYS A 311 -4.86 32.48 0.40
N ASP A 312 -4.70 32.28 -0.90
CA ASP A 312 -4.86 33.35 -1.88
C ASP A 312 -6.30 33.85 -1.96
N ALA A 313 -7.29 32.95 -1.88
CA ALA A 313 -8.71 33.30 -1.82
C ALA A 313 -9.12 33.99 -0.52
N ALA A 314 -8.41 33.73 0.59
CA ALA A 314 -8.65 34.33 1.90
C ALA A 314 -8.17 35.80 2.03
N LYS A 315 -7.52 36.38 1.01
CA LYS A 315 -6.93 37.73 1.08
C LYS A 315 -7.91 38.83 1.48
N PHE A 316 -9.17 38.74 1.03
CA PHE A 316 -10.21 39.70 1.37
C PHE A 316 -10.73 39.49 2.79
N TYR A 317 -10.98 38.24 3.18
CA TYR A 317 -11.40 37.89 4.53
C TYR A 317 -10.38 38.30 5.59
N LYS A 318 -9.08 38.17 5.30
CA LYS A 318 -8.00 38.67 6.17
C LYS A 318 -8.08 40.18 6.45
N LYS A 319 -8.64 40.95 5.52
CA LYS A 319 -8.78 42.42 5.60
C LYS A 319 -10.18 42.86 6.04
N GLU A 320 -11.01 41.93 6.52
CA GLU A 320 -12.35 42.24 7.00
C GLU A 320 -12.31 43.25 8.14
N ARG A 321 -13.29 44.16 8.18
CA ARG A 321 -13.31 45.26 9.15
C ARG A 321 -13.93 44.82 10.47
N TRP A 322 -13.28 43.89 11.16
CA TRP A 322 -13.75 43.24 12.39
C TRP A 322 -14.18 44.20 13.51
N LEU A 323 -13.58 45.40 13.60
CA LEU A 323 -13.93 46.44 14.58
C LEU A 323 -15.18 47.25 14.25
N SER A 324 -15.63 47.21 13.00
CA SER A 324 -16.73 48.05 12.50
C SER A 324 -17.99 47.23 12.22
N LEU A 325 -17.99 45.94 12.56
CA LEU A 325 -19.15 45.09 12.40
C LEU A 325 -20.19 45.39 13.48
N PRO A 326 -21.48 45.48 13.12
CA PRO A 326 -22.54 45.81 14.07
C PRO A 326 -22.77 44.66 15.04
N SER A 327 -23.28 44.98 16.23
CA SER A 327 -23.55 43.99 17.28
C SER A 327 -24.66 43.02 16.89
N GLN A 328 -24.73 41.84 17.53
CA GLN A 328 -25.84 40.90 17.29
C GLN A 328 -27.21 41.51 17.57
N SER A 329 -27.33 42.44 18.53
CA SER A 329 -28.58 43.17 18.80
C SER A 329 -29.01 44.11 17.67
N GLU A 330 -28.07 44.53 16.82
CA GLU A 330 -28.30 45.43 15.68
C GLU A 330 -28.54 44.65 14.38
N GLN A 331 -28.32 43.34 14.36
CA GLN A 331 -28.52 42.46 13.21
C GLN A 331 -29.70 41.50 13.44
N ALA A 332 -30.73 41.57 12.58
CA ALA A 332 -31.89 40.67 12.69
C ALA A 332 -31.55 39.20 12.34
N VAL A 333 -30.62 38.97 11.41
CA VAL A 333 -30.15 37.63 11.00
C VAL A 333 -28.67 37.73 10.60
N MET A 334 -27.83 36.85 11.16
CA MET A 334 -26.43 36.73 10.74
C MET A 334 -26.31 35.93 9.44
N SER A 335 -25.41 36.34 8.57
CA SER A 335 -25.08 35.65 7.31
C SER A 335 -23.56 35.50 7.17
N LEU A 336 -23.12 34.60 6.28
CA LEU A 336 -21.71 34.44 5.97
C LEU A 336 -21.10 35.78 5.52
N SER A 337 -19.92 36.12 6.06
CA SER A 337 -19.16 37.27 5.59
C SER A 337 -18.87 37.16 4.09
N SER A 338 -19.26 38.18 3.31
CA SER A 338 -19.10 38.15 1.85
C SER A 338 -17.64 38.01 1.41
N SER A 339 -16.71 38.52 2.21
CA SER A 339 -15.26 38.39 2.03
C SER A 339 -14.73 36.96 2.26
N ALA A 340 -15.46 36.13 3.01
CA ALA A 340 -15.16 34.72 3.27
C ALA A 340 -15.63 33.78 2.15
N CYS A 341 -16.57 34.23 1.30
CA CYS A 341 -17.13 33.40 0.23
C CYS A 341 -16.07 32.79 -0.70
N PRO A 342 -15.08 33.55 -1.24
CA PRO A 342 -14.05 32.99 -2.12
C PRO A 342 -13.21 31.89 -1.44
N LEU A 343 -12.91 32.07 -0.15
CA LEU A 343 -12.19 31.11 0.68
C LEU A 343 -12.97 29.79 0.78
N LEU A 344 -14.25 29.86 1.19
CA LEU A 344 -15.06 28.66 1.41
C LEU A 344 -15.42 27.94 0.10
N LEU A 345 -15.68 28.68 -0.98
CA LEU A 345 -15.94 28.09 -2.30
C LEU A 345 -14.71 27.35 -2.82
N THR A 346 -13.54 27.98 -2.78
CA THR A 346 -12.27 27.34 -3.19
C THR A 346 -12.02 26.06 -2.39
N LEU A 347 -12.19 26.11 -1.07
CA LEU A 347 -11.99 24.94 -0.20
C LEU A 347 -12.96 23.80 -0.54
N ARG A 348 -14.26 24.10 -0.66
CA ARG A 348 -15.30 23.13 -1.03
C ARG A 348 -14.99 22.45 -2.36
N ASP A 349 -14.66 23.24 -3.38
CA ASP A 349 -14.44 22.73 -4.74
C ASP A 349 -13.22 21.79 -4.80
N ARG A 350 -12.16 22.11 -4.05
CA ARG A 350 -10.96 21.24 -3.94
C ARG A 350 -11.20 19.99 -3.12
N LEU A 351 -11.95 20.08 -2.02
CA LEU A 351 -12.34 18.90 -1.25
C LEU A 351 -13.16 17.93 -2.11
N LEU A 352 -14.18 18.44 -2.82
CA LEU A 352 -15.00 17.61 -3.71
C LEU A 352 -14.19 16.99 -4.85
N GLN A 353 -13.31 17.77 -5.48
CA GLN A 353 -12.43 17.27 -6.55
C GLN A 353 -11.58 16.09 -6.08
N LEU A 354 -10.95 16.20 -4.91
CA LEU A 354 -10.07 15.17 -4.38
C LEU A 354 -10.83 13.99 -3.77
N GLU A 355 -11.98 14.22 -3.14
CA GLU A 355 -12.87 13.15 -2.67
C GLU A 355 -13.28 12.23 -3.81
N GLN A 356 -13.55 12.78 -5.00
CA GLN A 356 -13.90 12.01 -6.19
C GLN A 356 -12.74 11.20 -6.76
N GLN A 357 -11.48 11.62 -6.57
CA GLN A 357 -10.32 11.01 -7.23
C GLN A 357 -9.48 10.12 -6.31
N LEU A 358 -9.38 10.45 -5.03
CA LEU A 358 -8.61 9.68 -4.04
C LEU A 358 -9.48 8.60 -3.40
N CYS A 359 -8.86 7.48 -3.02
CA CYS A 359 -9.52 6.51 -2.16
C CYS A 359 -9.81 7.08 -0.77
N PHE A 360 -10.72 6.45 -0.03
CA PHE A 360 -11.21 7.00 1.24
C PHE A 360 -10.09 7.23 2.27
N SER A 361 -9.16 6.28 2.41
CA SER A 361 -8.05 6.38 3.36
C SER A 361 -7.11 7.55 3.02
N LEU A 362 -6.76 7.72 1.74
CA LEU A 362 -5.93 8.83 1.27
C LEU A 362 -6.62 10.18 1.44
N PHE A 363 -7.89 10.28 1.03
CA PHE A 363 -8.66 11.50 1.19
C PHE A 363 -8.78 11.91 2.66
N LYS A 364 -8.96 10.93 3.56
CA LYS A 364 -8.99 11.16 5.00
C LYS A 364 -7.70 11.79 5.54
N ILE A 365 -6.55 11.23 5.15
CA ILE A 365 -5.25 11.78 5.54
C ILE A 365 -5.07 13.19 4.97
N PHE A 366 -5.40 13.36 3.68
CA PHE A 366 -5.30 14.65 2.99
C PHE A 366 -6.07 15.77 3.72
N TRP A 367 -7.37 15.58 3.98
CA TRP A 367 -8.16 16.67 4.56
C TRP A 367 -7.76 16.97 6.00
N GLN A 368 -7.30 15.96 6.77
CA GLN A 368 -6.80 16.16 8.13
C GLN A 368 -5.54 17.01 8.14
N MET A 369 -4.58 16.72 7.26
CA MET A 369 -3.38 17.54 7.07
C MET A 369 -3.72 18.95 6.62
N LEU A 370 -4.69 19.11 5.71
CA LEU A 370 -5.15 20.42 5.25
C LEU A 370 -5.77 21.24 6.39
N VAL A 371 -6.66 20.64 7.19
CA VAL A 371 -7.30 21.32 8.32
C VAL A 371 -6.28 21.79 9.35
N GLU A 372 -5.26 20.99 9.67
CA GLU A 372 -4.20 21.41 10.58
C GLU A 372 -3.51 22.70 10.11
N LYS A 373 -3.21 22.81 8.81
CA LYS A 373 -2.62 24.03 8.24
C LYS A 373 -3.61 25.21 8.22
N LEU A 374 -4.88 24.94 7.94
CA LEU A 374 -5.92 25.97 7.94
C LEU A 374 -6.20 26.51 9.34
N ASP A 375 -6.24 25.65 10.36
CA ASP A 375 -6.42 26.04 11.76
C ASP A 375 -5.33 27.02 12.20
N VAL A 376 -4.06 26.66 11.96
CA VAL A 376 -2.91 27.52 12.27
C VAL A 376 -2.96 28.83 11.46
N TYR A 377 -3.26 28.76 10.17
CA TYR A 377 -3.33 29.94 9.31
C TYR A 377 -4.42 30.92 9.75
N ILE A 378 -5.65 30.45 9.96
CA ILE A 378 -6.75 31.32 10.37
C ILE A 378 -6.46 31.92 11.74
N TYR A 379 -5.95 31.11 12.67
CA TYR A 379 -5.54 31.60 13.99
C TYR A 379 -4.49 32.71 13.90
N GLN A 380 -3.37 32.48 13.20
CA GLN A 380 -2.25 33.42 13.17
C GLN A 380 -2.49 34.63 12.27
N GLU A 381 -3.00 34.42 11.07
CA GLU A 381 -3.03 35.44 10.02
C GLU A 381 -4.35 36.20 9.94
N ILE A 382 -5.41 35.70 10.57
CA ILE A 382 -6.72 36.35 10.61
C ILE A 382 -7.05 36.77 12.03
N ILE A 383 -7.02 35.84 13.00
CA ILE A 383 -7.43 36.16 14.37
C ILE A 383 -6.38 37.04 15.06
N LEU A 384 -5.14 36.56 15.21
CA LEU A 384 -4.10 37.30 15.92
C LEU A 384 -3.67 38.61 15.21
N ALA A 385 -3.96 38.74 13.92
CA ALA A 385 -3.64 39.92 13.12
C ALA A 385 -4.68 41.05 13.24
N ASN A 386 -5.81 40.83 13.92
CA ASN A 386 -6.93 41.77 13.98
C ASN A 386 -7.42 42.00 15.42
N HIS A 387 -8.13 43.10 15.61
CA HIS A 387 -8.86 43.38 16.85
C HIS A 387 -10.37 43.24 16.61
N PHE A 388 -11.11 42.88 17.65
CA PHE A 388 -12.52 42.52 17.55
C PHE A 388 -13.36 43.35 18.53
N ASN A 389 -14.44 43.93 18.00
CA ASN A 389 -15.56 44.35 18.84
C ASN A 389 -16.50 43.14 19.06
N GLU A 390 -17.58 43.32 19.83
CA GLU A 390 -18.55 42.24 20.11
C GLU A 390 -19.18 41.67 18.82
N GLY A 391 -19.59 42.54 17.90
CA GLY A 391 -20.18 42.13 16.61
C GLY A 391 -19.23 41.32 15.73
N GLY A 392 -17.96 41.73 15.65
CA GLY A 392 -16.93 41.06 14.87
C GLY A 392 -16.51 39.71 15.47
N ALA A 393 -16.40 39.62 16.80
CA ALA A 393 -16.15 38.35 17.47
C ALA A 393 -17.30 37.36 17.23
N ALA A 394 -18.55 37.84 17.27
CA ALA A 394 -19.73 37.05 16.97
C ALA A 394 -19.79 36.62 15.50
N GLN A 395 -19.47 37.53 14.56
CA GLN A 395 -19.42 37.22 13.12
C GLN A 395 -18.35 36.18 12.80
N LEU A 396 -17.16 36.29 13.39
CA LEU A 396 -16.11 35.28 13.26
C LEU A 396 -16.62 33.91 13.76
N GLN A 397 -17.27 33.87 14.93
CA GLN A 397 -17.84 32.63 15.45
C GLN A 397 -18.91 32.06 14.52
N PHE A 398 -19.76 32.90 13.93
CA PHE A 398 -20.77 32.48 12.96
C PHE A 398 -20.13 31.89 11.70
N ASP A 399 -19.14 32.58 11.11
CA ASP A 399 -18.43 32.13 9.91
C ASP A 399 -17.76 30.76 10.15
N MET A 400 -17.15 30.56 11.32
CA MET A 400 -16.51 29.29 11.67
C MET A 400 -17.52 28.17 11.93
N THR A 401 -18.47 28.40 12.85
CA THR A 401 -19.35 27.34 13.36
C THR A 401 -20.49 26.97 12.41
N ARG A 402 -20.99 27.93 11.63
CA ARG A 402 -22.12 27.72 10.72
C ARG A 402 -21.69 27.48 9.27
N ASN A 403 -20.44 27.76 8.90
CA ASN A 403 -20.00 27.65 7.51
C ASN A 403 -18.71 26.83 7.36
N LEU A 404 -17.58 27.25 7.94
CA LEU A 404 -16.30 26.55 7.74
C LEU A 404 -16.30 25.12 8.28
N PHE A 405 -16.64 24.93 9.57
CA PHE A 405 -16.61 23.59 10.17
C PHE A 405 -17.60 22.63 9.50
N PRO A 406 -18.84 23.04 9.19
CA PRO A 406 -19.80 22.19 8.47
C PRO A 406 -19.33 21.65 7.11
N LEU A 407 -18.38 22.30 6.42
CA LEU A 407 -17.80 21.76 5.18
C LEU A 407 -17.18 20.36 5.38
N PHE A 408 -16.75 20.03 6.61
CA PHE A 408 -16.13 18.75 6.95
C PHE A 408 -17.09 17.77 7.64
N SER A 409 -18.38 18.13 7.80
CA SER A 409 -19.37 17.27 8.46
C SER A 409 -19.68 15.99 7.69
N HIS A 410 -19.44 15.98 6.38
CA HIS A 410 -19.51 14.76 5.57
C HIS A 410 -18.40 13.75 5.90
N TYR A 411 -17.28 14.23 6.47
CA TYR A 411 -16.07 13.43 6.66
C TYR A 411 -15.81 13.06 8.12
N CYS A 412 -16.42 13.78 9.07
CA CYS A 412 -16.30 13.50 10.49
C CYS A 412 -17.49 14.03 11.30
N LYS A 413 -17.74 13.43 12.47
CA LYS A 413 -18.88 13.78 13.34
C LYS A 413 -18.73 15.13 14.05
N ARG A 414 -17.50 15.59 14.31
CA ARG A 414 -17.17 16.78 15.11
C ARG A 414 -16.03 17.57 14.46
N PRO A 415 -16.26 18.24 13.32
CA PRO A 415 -15.23 18.94 12.56
C PRO A 415 -14.52 20.04 13.34
N GLU A 416 -15.23 20.70 14.25
CA GLU A 416 -14.69 21.74 15.12
C GLU A 416 -13.51 21.26 16.00
N ASN A 417 -13.38 19.96 16.24
CA ASN A 417 -12.27 19.40 17.03
C ASN A 417 -10.95 19.30 16.25
N TYR A 418 -10.99 19.48 14.93
CA TYR A 418 -9.80 19.57 14.10
C TYR A 418 -9.29 21.02 13.97
N PHE A 419 -10.15 22.01 14.25
CA PHE A 419 -9.82 23.44 14.26
C PHE A 419 -9.64 23.96 15.69
N LYS A 420 -8.72 23.35 16.46
CA LYS A 420 -8.63 23.61 17.91
C LYS A 420 -8.24 25.04 18.23
N HIS A 421 -7.26 25.62 17.54
CA HIS A 421 -6.81 26.99 17.82
C HIS A 421 -7.91 28.00 17.49
N VAL A 422 -8.55 27.85 16.32
CA VAL A 422 -9.63 28.73 15.89
C VAL A 422 -10.86 28.59 16.80
N LYS A 423 -11.24 27.36 17.16
CA LYS A 423 -12.37 27.09 18.06
C LYS A 423 -12.15 27.74 19.42
N GLU A 424 -10.99 27.52 20.04
CA GLU A 424 -10.68 28.07 21.36
C GLU A 424 -10.52 29.60 21.31
N ALA A 425 -9.96 30.15 20.24
CA ALA A 425 -9.91 31.60 20.04
C ALA A 425 -11.31 32.21 19.93
N CYS A 426 -12.24 31.56 19.23
CA CYS A 426 -13.64 32.00 19.18
C CYS A 426 -14.29 31.98 20.57
N ILE A 427 -13.97 31.00 21.42
CA ILE A 427 -14.45 30.96 22.82
C ILE A 427 -13.96 32.20 23.58
N VAL A 428 -12.65 32.47 23.56
CA VAL A 428 -12.04 33.60 24.30
C VAL A 428 -12.61 34.95 23.85
N LEU A 429 -12.71 35.17 22.54
CA LEU A 429 -13.20 36.42 21.96
C LEU A 429 -14.68 36.68 22.30
N ASN A 430 -15.47 35.62 22.46
CA ASN A 430 -16.91 35.70 22.76
C ASN A 430 -17.26 35.49 24.25
N LEU A 431 -16.27 35.41 25.15
CA LEU A 431 -16.54 35.40 26.59
C LEU A 431 -17.31 36.67 26.98
N ASN A 432 -18.30 36.54 27.86
CA ASN A 432 -18.93 37.71 28.45
C ASN A 432 -17.87 38.57 29.19
N ILE A 433 -18.11 39.88 29.31
CA ILE A 433 -17.11 40.82 29.84
C ILE A 433 -16.65 40.43 31.26
N GLY A 434 -17.56 39.98 32.12
CA GLY A 434 -17.23 39.56 33.49
C GLY A 434 -16.31 38.34 33.54
N SER A 435 -16.66 37.28 32.79
CA SER A 435 -15.84 36.06 32.65
C SER A 435 -14.49 36.35 32.01
N ALA A 436 -14.43 37.28 31.05
CA ALA A 436 -13.18 37.69 30.43
C ALA A 436 -12.25 38.45 31.40
N LEU A 437 -12.81 39.33 32.24
CA LEU A 437 -12.06 40.03 33.30
C LEU A 437 -11.57 39.05 34.36
N LEU A 438 -12.44 38.15 34.84
CA LEU A 438 -12.06 37.14 35.82
C LEU A 438 -10.95 36.24 35.28
N LEU A 439 -11.07 35.79 34.03
CA LEU A 439 -10.04 34.98 33.39
C LEU A 439 -8.73 35.77 33.28
N LYS A 440 -8.78 37.04 32.86
CA LYS A 440 -7.61 37.91 32.77
C LYS A 440 -6.90 38.07 34.12
N ASP A 441 -7.67 38.35 35.18
CA ASP A 441 -7.15 38.53 36.53
C ASP A 441 -6.49 37.24 37.04
N VAL A 442 -7.16 36.09 36.87
CA VAL A 442 -6.64 34.78 37.27
C VAL A 442 -5.34 34.44 36.54
N LEU A 443 -5.25 34.71 35.24
CA LEU A 443 -4.04 34.47 34.47
C LEU A 443 -2.88 35.39 34.91
N GLN A 444 -3.17 36.66 35.24
CA GLN A 444 -2.17 37.61 35.72
C GLN A 444 -1.74 37.38 37.18
N SER A 445 -2.64 36.85 38.02
CA SER A 445 -2.39 36.61 39.45
C SER A 445 -1.87 35.21 39.75
N ALA A 446 -1.96 34.27 38.80
CA ALA A 446 -1.53 32.89 38.98
C ALA A 446 0.00 32.82 39.16
N SER A 447 0.44 32.59 40.39
CA SER A 447 1.86 32.33 40.72
C SER A 447 2.32 30.91 40.38
N GLY A 448 1.46 30.08 39.77
CA GLY A 448 1.77 28.71 39.37
C GLY A 448 0.96 28.21 38.17
N GLN A 449 1.57 27.35 37.35
CA GLN A 449 1.04 26.84 36.08
C GLN A 449 -0.26 26.02 36.22
N LEU A 450 -0.48 25.39 37.38
CA LEU A 450 -1.65 24.52 37.66
C LEU A 450 -2.97 25.29 37.80
N THR A 451 -2.96 26.47 38.42
CA THR A 451 -4.17 27.29 38.62
C THR A 451 -4.63 27.93 37.32
N ALA A 452 -3.69 28.40 36.48
CA ALA A 452 -3.98 28.92 35.16
C ALA A 452 -4.57 27.82 34.25
N THR A 453 -3.98 26.62 34.26
CA THR A 453 -4.47 25.49 33.44
C THR A 453 -5.89 25.06 33.84
N ALA A 454 -6.20 25.03 35.14
CA ALA A 454 -7.55 24.71 35.62
C ALA A 454 -8.59 25.75 35.14
N ALA A 455 -8.27 27.05 35.27
CA ALA A 455 -9.15 28.13 34.83
C ALA A 455 -9.40 28.11 33.31
N LEU A 456 -8.37 27.80 32.51
CA LEU A 456 -8.50 27.60 31.05
C LEU A 456 -9.41 26.42 30.72
N ASN A 457 -9.25 25.29 31.41
CA ASN A 457 -10.08 24.10 31.20
C ASN A 457 -11.55 24.34 31.55
N GLU A 458 -11.84 25.15 32.57
CA GLU A 458 -13.22 25.51 32.98
C GLU A 458 -13.98 26.28 31.90
N VAL A 459 -13.28 27.12 31.13
CA VAL A 459 -13.86 27.84 29.99
C VAL A 459 -13.78 27.05 28.67
N GLY A 460 -13.30 25.81 28.70
CA GLY A 460 -13.22 24.93 27.53
C GLY A 460 -12.00 25.15 26.63
N ILE A 461 -10.91 25.70 27.17
CA ILE A 461 -9.63 25.91 26.47
C ILE A 461 -8.66 24.82 26.92
N TYR A 462 -8.22 23.97 25.98
CA TYR A 462 -7.36 22.83 26.26
C TYR A 462 -6.08 22.82 25.42
N LYS A 463 -6.04 23.58 24.31
CA LYS A 463 -4.94 23.61 23.34
C LYS A 463 -4.10 24.88 23.43
N LEU A 464 -4.72 26.04 23.60
CA LEU A 464 -4.02 27.33 23.64
C LEU A 464 -3.17 27.46 24.91
N ALA A 465 -1.96 28.01 24.77
CA ALA A 465 -1.14 28.33 25.92
C ALA A 465 -1.70 29.55 26.68
N GLN A 466 -1.34 29.71 27.95
CA GLN A 466 -1.74 30.88 28.75
C GLN A 466 -1.43 32.20 28.04
N GLN A 467 -0.22 32.34 27.48
CA GLN A 467 0.23 33.55 26.78
C GLN A 467 -0.63 33.86 25.56
N ASP A 468 -1.06 32.83 24.82
CA ASP A 468 -1.95 32.97 23.67
C ASP A 468 -3.32 33.52 24.09
N VAL A 469 -3.85 33.05 25.21
CA VAL A 469 -5.14 33.50 25.75
C VAL A 469 -5.05 34.95 26.23
N GLU A 470 -3.96 35.34 26.89
CA GLU A 470 -3.72 36.73 27.27
C GLU A 470 -3.66 37.67 26.05
N ILE A 471 -2.99 37.24 24.96
CA ILE A 471 -2.97 37.96 23.70
C ILE A 471 -4.40 38.10 23.16
N LEU A 472 -5.15 37.01 23.03
CA LEU A 472 -6.52 37.01 22.52
C LEU A 472 -7.46 37.91 23.32
N LEU A 473 -7.34 37.94 24.66
CA LEU A 473 -8.10 38.86 25.50
C LEU A 473 -7.76 40.32 25.13
N ASN A 474 -6.49 40.65 24.92
CA ASN A 474 -6.09 42.01 24.54
C ASN A 474 -6.53 42.42 23.13
N LEU A 475 -6.88 41.49 22.25
CA LEU A 475 -7.45 41.79 20.93
C LEU A 475 -8.91 42.28 21.01
N ARG A 476 -9.58 42.13 22.15
CA ARG A 476 -10.93 42.62 22.38
C ARG A 476 -10.94 44.12 22.64
N THR A 477 -11.93 44.81 22.11
CA THR A 477 -12.11 46.27 22.33
C THR A 477 -13.25 46.61 23.30
N ASN A 478 -14.04 45.63 23.74
CA ASN A 478 -15.20 45.83 24.61
C ASN A 478 -14.85 45.87 26.12
N TRP A 479 -13.67 46.36 26.47
CA TRP A 479 -13.29 46.53 27.88
C TRP A 479 -14.05 47.71 28.49
N PRO A 480 -14.56 47.57 29.74
CA PRO A 480 -15.16 48.70 30.43
C PRO A 480 -14.11 49.81 30.56
N ASN A 481 -14.51 51.05 30.27
CA ASN A 481 -13.63 52.21 30.44
C ASN A 481 -13.10 52.20 31.87
N THR A 482 -11.82 51.87 32.03
CA THR A 482 -11.11 52.09 33.28
C THR A 482 -10.95 53.60 33.39
N GLY A 483 -11.94 54.27 33.99
CA GLY A 483 -11.84 55.69 34.29
C GLY A 483 -10.55 55.94 35.07
N LYS A 484 -9.57 56.50 34.38
CA LYS A 484 -8.36 57.11 34.94
C LYS A 484 -8.33 58.56 34.49
#